data_AF-A0A2H1CBW0-F1
#
_entry.id   AF-A0A2H1CBW0-F1
#
_cell.length_a   1.000
_cell.length_b   1.000
_cell.length_c   1.000
_cell.angle_alpha   90.00
_cell.angle_beta   90.00
_cell.angle_gamma   90.00
#
_symmetry.space_group_name_H-M   'P 1'
#
loop_
_entity.id
_entity.type
_entity.pdbx_description
1 polymer ?
#
loop_
_entity_poly.entity_id
_entity_poly.type
_entity_poly.pdbx_seq_one_letter_code
_entity_poly.pdbx_strand_id
1 'polypeptide(L)'
;MKLSAVVDKVTLPGRKTVYRLYSKSGDALLDLLQQSEEPPPKVNERILCRHPSEASKRVFVVPARVEETLKLFWKGGKLVRQLLTLSEARERVKQELATLRPDYKRVLNPTPYKVSLSEQLYSFTYDLWLRMTPIGELT
;
A
#
# COMPACT_ATOMS: atom_id res chain seq x y z
N MET A 1 -19.29 -1.42 1.77
CA MET A 1 -18.07 -1.32 2.63
C MET A 1 -18.49 -1.65 4.04
N LYS A 2 -17.71 -2.44 4.77
CA LYS A 2 -18.06 -2.80 6.15
C LYS A 2 -17.68 -1.63 7.06
N LEU A 3 -18.66 -1.12 7.82
CA LEU A 3 -18.43 -0.05 8.79
C LEU A 3 -18.02 -0.61 10.15
N SER A 4 -17.33 0.22 10.93
CA SER A 4 -16.87 -0.10 12.28
C SER A 4 -16.95 1.15 13.13
N ALA A 5 -17.23 1.00 14.43
CA ALA A 5 -17.18 2.11 15.37
C ALA A 5 -15.77 2.70 15.51
N VAL A 6 -14.73 1.89 15.23
CA VAL A 6 -13.32 2.34 15.18
C VAL A 6 -12.94 2.56 13.72
N VAL A 7 -12.55 3.79 13.39
CA VAL A 7 -12.18 4.21 12.03
C VAL A 7 -11.04 3.35 11.46
N ASP A 8 -10.04 3.02 12.26
CA ASP A 8 -8.92 2.16 11.84
C ASP A 8 -9.32 0.71 11.53
N LYS A 9 -10.52 0.28 11.95
CA LYS A 9 -11.06 -1.07 11.68
C LYS A 9 -12.00 -1.10 10.47
N VAL A 10 -12.05 0.00 9.72
CA VAL A 10 -12.85 0.10 8.50
C VAL A 10 -12.06 -0.51 7.34
N THR A 11 -12.72 -1.34 6.54
CA THR A 11 -12.09 -2.01 5.39
C THR A 11 -11.94 -1.04 4.21
N LEU A 12 -10.79 -1.06 3.53
CA LEU A 12 -10.60 -0.33 2.28
C LEU A 12 -11.36 -1.01 1.13
N PRO A 13 -12.34 -0.35 0.49
CA PRO A 13 -13.16 -0.92 -0.59
C PRO A 13 -12.40 -1.04 -1.92
N GLY A 14 -12.96 -1.79 -2.87
CA GLY A 14 -12.47 -1.89 -4.25
C GLY A 14 -11.30 -2.87 -4.47
N ARG A 15 -11.05 -3.22 -5.74
CA ARG A 15 -9.90 -4.02 -6.15
C ARG A 15 -8.66 -3.13 -6.15
N LYS A 16 -7.57 -3.59 -5.53
CA LYS A 16 -6.37 -2.77 -5.32
C LYS A 16 -5.13 -3.39 -5.94
N THR A 17 -4.26 -2.52 -6.44
CA THR A 17 -2.87 -2.80 -6.77
C THR A 17 -1.98 -2.22 -5.67
N VAL A 18 -0.80 -2.83 -5.48
CA VAL A 18 0.15 -2.44 -4.43
C VAL A 18 1.49 -2.19 -5.07
N TYR A 19 2.05 -1.01 -4.82
CA TYR A 19 3.35 -0.61 -5.31
C TYR A 19 4.28 -0.26 -4.15
N ARG A 20 5.44 -0.88 -4.11
CA ARG A 20 6.53 -0.47 -3.23
C ARG A 20 7.33 0.64 -3.87
N LEU A 21 7.47 1.76 -3.17
CA LEU A 21 8.23 2.92 -3.60
C LEU A 21 9.62 2.90 -2.96
N TYR A 22 10.66 3.08 -3.77
CA TYR A 22 12.04 3.04 -3.31
C TYR A 22 12.73 4.40 -3.43
N SER A 23 13.66 4.66 -2.52
CA SER A 23 14.53 5.83 -2.51
C SER A 23 15.64 5.69 -3.57
N LYS A 24 16.35 6.78 -3.86
CA LYS A 24 17.57 6.75 -4.69
C LYS A 24 18.67 5.86 -4.11
N SER A 25 18.69 5.72 -2.79
CA SER A 25 19.63 4.85 -2.07
C SER A 25 19.26 3.36 -2.15
N GLY A 26 18.11 3.02 -2.75
CA GLY A 26 17.61 1.65 -2.86
C GLY A 26 16.75 1.20 -1.67
N ASP A 27 16.48 2.08 -0.71
CA ASP A 27 15.66 1.76 0.47
C ASP A 27 14.17 1.75 0.12
N ALA A 28 13.41 0.79 0.65
CA ALA A 28 11.95 0.80 0.59
C ALA A 28 11.40 1.93 1.49
N LEU A 29 10.69 2.89 0.90
CA LEU A 29 10.15 4.06 1.58
C LEU A 29 8.77 3.80 2.19
N LEU A 30 7.87 3.26 1.37
CA LEU A 30 6.48 2.93 1.73
C LEU A 30 5.85 2.01 0.69
N ASP A 31 4.76 1.37 1.08
CA ASP A 31 3.88 0.65 0.15
C ASP A 31 2.63 1.51 -0.13
N LEU A 32 2.36 1.74 -1.41
CA LEU A 32 1.25 2.53 -1.92
C LEU A 32 0.15 1.59 -2.43
N LEU A 33 -1.05 1.74 -1.86
CA LEU A 33 -2.28 1.12 -2.34
C LEU A 33 -2.95 2.05 -3.35
N GLN A 34 -3.31 1.51 -4.50
CA GLN A 34 -4.07 2.21 -5.55
C GLN A 34 -5.28 1.37 -5.98
N GLN A 35 -6.29 2.00 -6.56
CA GLN A 35 -7.32 1.27 -7.31
C GLN A 35 -6.67 0.59 -8.52
N SER A 36 -7.22 -0.55 -8.95
CA SER A 36 -6.61 -1.34 -10.04
C SER A 36 -6.73 -0.66 -11.40
N GLU A 37 -7.64 0.28 -11.52
CA GLU A 37 -7.93 1.09 -12.71
C GLU A 37 -7.03 2.34 -12.79
N GLU A 38 -6.34 2.70 -11.71
CA GLU A 38 -5.40 3.82 -11.69
C GLU A 38 -4.15 3.50 -12.53
N PRO A 39 -3.58 4.50 -13.23
CA PRO A 39 -2.28 4.32 -13.85
C PRO A 39 -1.21 4.04 -12.78
N PRO A 40 -0.24 3.14 -13.05
CA PRO A 40 0.82 2.84 -12.11
C PRO A 40 1.66 4.09 -11.80
N PRO A 41 2.26 4.18 -10.60
CA PRO A 41 3.12 5.29 -10.26
C PRO A 41 4.39 5.23 -11.10
N LYS A 42 4.85 6.39 -11.58
CA LYS A 42 6.04 6.46 -12.41
C LYS A 42 7.28 6.81 -11.60
N VAL A 43 8.41 6.27 -12.04
CA VAL A 43 9.73 6.62 -11.52
C VAL A 43 10.00 8.10 -11.79
N ASN A 44 10.60 8.79 -10.82
CA ASN A 44 10.90 10.23 -10.84
C ASN A 44 9.68 11.16 -10.97
N GLU A 45 8.46 10.64 -10.81
CA GLU A 45 7.24 11.44 -10.78
C GLU A 45 6.75 11.62 -9.34
N ARG A 46 6.34 12.84 -8.98
CA ARG A 46 5.89 13.14 -7.62
C ARG A 46 4.49 12.59 -7.40
N ILE A 47 4.32 11.78 -6.35
CA ILE A 47 3.02 11.22 -5.94
C ILE A 47 2.68 11.61 -4.50
N LEU A 48 1.40 11.90 -4.25
CA LEU A 48 0.87 12.14 -2.90
C LEU A 48 0.51 10.81 -2.25
N CYS A 49 1.08 10.55 -1.09
CA CYS A 49 0.81 9.35 -0.28
C CYS A 49 0.10 9.77 1.00
N ARG A 50 -1.12 9.25 1.22
CA ARG A 50 -1.97 9.61 2.36
C ARG A 50 -2.11 8.45 3.34
N HIS A 51 -2.11 8.73 4.63
CA HIS A 51 -2.45 7.73 5.63
C HIS A 51 -3.93 7.32 5.48
N PRO A 52 -4.29 6.03 5.66
CA PRO A 52 -5.65 5.57 5.45
C PRO A 52 -6.71 6.25 6.33
N SER A 53 -6.38 6.57 7.58
CA SER A 53 -7.32 7.12 8.58
C SER A 53 -6.95 8.50 9.12
N GLU A 54 -5.68 8.92 9.00
CA GLU A 54 -5.19 10.15 9.63
C GLU A 54 -4.93 11.21 8.58
N ALA A 55 -5.92 12.08 8.34
CA ALA A 55 -5.90 13.04 7.23
C ALA A 55 -4.69 14.00 7.23
N SER A 56 -4.17 14.34 8.42
CA SER A 56 -2.98 15.18 8.58
C SER A 56 -1.67 14.47 8.19
N LYS A 57 -1.64 13.13 8.25
CA LYS A 57 -0.47 12.32 7.88
C LYS A 57 -0.48 12.07 6.37
N ARG A 58 0.21 12.95 5.64
CA ARG A 58 0.39 12.86 4.19
C ARG A 58 1.78 13.35 3.79
N VAL A 59 2.32 12.78 2.72
CA VAL A 59 3.67 13.10 2.25
C VAL A 59 3.74 12.99 0.73
N PHE A 60 4.53 13.86 0.11
CA PHE A 60 4.92 13.70 -1.29
C PHE A 60 6.16 12.82 -1.40
N VAL A 61 6.12 11.84 -2.31
CA VAL A 61 7.26 10.96 -2.61
C VAL A 61 7.63 11.09 -4.07
N VAL A 62 8.92 11.11 -4.36
CA VAL A 62 9.47 10.98 -5.72
C VAL A 62 10.26 9.66 -5.73
N PRO A 63 9.68 8.55 -6.20
CA PRO A 63 10.31 7.24 -6.14
C PRO A 63 11.40 7.11 -7.22
N ALA A 64 12.55 6.58 -6.84
CA ALA A 64 13.63 6.26 -7.78
C ALA A 64 13.42 4.87 -8.42
N ARG A 65 12.65 4.00 -7.77
CA ARG A 65 12.17 2.72 -8.31
C ARG A 65 10.77 2.46 -7.79
N VAL A 66 9.94 1.87 -8.64
CA VAL A 66 8.56 1.48 -8.33
C VAL A 66 8.44 -0.01 -8.64
N GLU A 67 7.99 -0.80 -7.67
CA GLU A 67 7.76 -2.25 -7.85
C GLU A 67 6.32 -2.60 -7.51
N GLU A 68 5.57 -3.14 -8.48
CA GLU A 68 4.28 -3.75 -8.20
C GLU A 68 4.48 -5.06 -7.44
N THR A 69 3.94 -5.17 -6.23
CA THR A 69 4.19 -6.29 -5.31
C THR A 69 3.25 -7.48 -5.54
N LEU A 70 2.01 -7.22 -5.94
CA LEU A 70 1.03 -8.29 -6.23
C LEU A 70 1.29 -8.86 -7.63
N LYS A 71 1.43 -10.18 -7.72
CA LYS A 71 1.62 -10.89 -9.00
C LYS A 71 0.54 -11.94 -9.19
N LEU A 72 0.02 -12.03 -10.42
CA LEU A 72 -0.98 -13.04 -10.78
C LEU A 72 -0.30 -14.40 -10.96
N PHE A 73 -0.60 -15.34 -10.07
CA PHE A 73 -0.13 -16.73 -10.18
C PHE A 73 -1.17 -17.66 -10.80
N TRP A 74 -2.45 -17.43 -10.53
CA TRP A 74 -3.54 -18.29 -10.99
C TRP A 74 -4.54 -17.50 -11.82
N LYS A 75 -4.85 -17.99 -13.03
CA LYS A 75 -5.88 -17.41 -13.91
C LYS A 75 -6.70 -18.53 -14.55
N GLY A 76 -8.02 -18.52 -14.32
CA GLY A 76 -8.92 -19.53 -14.87
C GLY A 76 -8.58 -20.96 -14.42
N GLY A 77 -8.22 -21.15 -13.14
CA GLY A 77 -7.85 -22.45 -12.59
C GLY A 77 -6.47 -22.98 -13.02
N LYS A 78 -5.72 -22.23 -13.83
CA LYS A 78 -4.38 -22.61 -14.30
C LYS A 78 -3.30 -21.75 -13.66
N LEU A 79 -2.18 -22.37 -13.33
CA LEU A 79 -0.97 -21.68 -12.91
C LEU A 79 -0.35 -20.98 -14.14
N VAL A 80 -0.27 -19.65 -14.10
CA VAL A 80 0.26 -18.81 -15.18
C VAL A 80 1.66 -18.27 -14.90
N ARG A 81 2.21 -18.54 -13.71
CA ARG A 81 3.54 -18.10 -13.30
C ARG A 81 4.26 -19.21 -12.57
N GLN A 82 5.55 -19.38 -12.86
CA GLN A 82 6.39 -20.35 -12.18
C GLN A 82 6.52 -20.00 -10.69
N LEU A 83 6.43 -21.03 -9.83
CA LEU A 83 6.70 -20.90 -8.41
C LEU A 83 8.21 -20.88 -8.17
N LEU A 84 8.64 -20.04 -7.23
CA LEU A 84 10.04 -20.00 -6.80
C LEU A 84 10.40 -21.30 -6.08
N THR A 85 11.61 -21.79 -6.33
CA THR A 85 12.22 -22.83 -5.50
C THR A 85 12.50 -22.29 -4.09
N LEU A 86 12.74 -23.19 -3.12
CA LEU A 86 13.08 -22.79 -1.76
C LEU A 86 14.36 -21.93 -1.69
N SER A 87 15.33 -22.20 -2.55
CA SER A 87 16.59 -21.44 -2.62
C SER A 87 16.34 -20.01 -3.13
N GLU A 88 15.58 -19.87 -4.22
CA GLU A 88 15.22 -18.57 -4.79
C GLU A 88 14.33 -17.76 -3.83
N ALA A 89 13.39 -18.40 -3.15
CA ALA A 89 12.56 -17.76 -2.15
C ALA A 89 13.39 -17.23 -0.97
N ARG A 90 14.36 -18.02 -0.48
CA ARG A 90 15.29 -17.61 0.57
C ARG A 90 16.13 -16.41 0.14
N GLU A 91 16.68 -16.46 -1.07
CA GLU A 91 17.51 -15.38 -1.59
C GLU A 91 16.71 -14.10 -1.80
N ARG A 92 15.50 -14.19 -2.35
CA ARG A 92 14.57 -13.06 -2.45
C ARG A 92 14.30 -12.42 -1.08
N VAL A 93 14.01 -13.21 -0.06
CA VAL A 93 13.76 -12.67 1.30
C VAL A 93 14.98 -11.92 1.84
N LYS A 94 16.19 -12.46 1.66
CA LYS A 94 17.43 -11.78 2.08
C LYS A 94 17.61 -10.45 1.36
N GLN A 95 17.38 -10.41 0.06
CA GLN A 95 17.48 -9.21 -0.76
C GLN A 95 16.44 -8.16 -0.33
N GLU A 96 15.18 -8.54 -0.16
CA GLU A 96 14.12 -7.62 0.30
C GLU A 96 14.41 -7.06 1.70
N LEU A 97 14.87 -7.88 2.64
CA LEU A 97 15.25 -7.43 3.98
C LEU A 97 16.44 -6.46 3.95
N ALA A 98 17.35 -6.58 2.98
CA ALA A 98 18.45 -5.65 2.79
C ALA A 98 17.95 -4.27 2.33
N THR A 99 16.84 -4.20 1.57
CA THR A 99 16.24 -2.92 1.15
C THR A 99 15.48 -2.19 2.26
N LEU A 100 15.15 -2.85 3.36
CA LEU A 100 14.49 -2.19 4.49
C LEU A 100 15.48 -1.39 5.29
N ARG A 101 15.12 -0.15 5.61
CA ARG A 101 15.92 0.69 6.50
C ARG A 101 16.11 0.03 7.88
N PRO A 102 17.26 0.24 8.54
CA PRO A 102 17.55 -0.39 9.83
C PRO A 102 16.52 -0.09 10.93
N ASP A 103 15.88 1.08 10.91
CA ASP A 103 14.87 1.48 11.88
C ASP A 103 13.57 0.65 11.82
N TYR A 104 13.26 0.06 10.67
CA TYR A 104 12.15 -0.89 10.52
C TYR A 104 12.46 -2.28 11.07
N LYS A 105 13.75 -2.62 11.20
CA LYS A 105 14.23 -3.97 11.60
C LYS A 105 14.64 -4.08 13.07
N ARG A 106 14.46 -3.01 13.86
CA ARG A 106 14.84 -3.01 15.28
C ARG A 106 14.00 -4.01 16.07
N VAL A 107 14.63 -4.71 17.01
CA VAL A 107 13.94 -5.62 17.92
C VAL A 107 13.08 -4.84 18.93
N LEU A 108 13.62 -3.73 19.45
CA LEU A 108 12.93 -2.87 20.39
C LEU A 108 12.40 -1.63 19.67
N ASN A 109 11.10 -1.37 19.81
CA ASN A 109 10.40 -0.20 19.26
C ASN A 109 10.73 0.07 17.78
N PRO A 110 10.46 -0.89 16.86
CA PRO A 110 10.65 -0.66 15.44
C PRO A 110 9.78 0.50 14.96
N THR A 111 10.29 1.26 14.00
CA THR A 111 9.48 2.30 13.35
C THR A 111 8.36 1.61 12.55
N PRO A 112 7.10 2.07 12.62
CA PRO A 112 6.05 1.52 11.79
C PRO A 112 6.35 1.75 10.31
N TYR A 113 6.30 0.67 9.51
CA TYR A 113 6.44 0.79 8.06
C TYR A 113 5.21 1.48 7.47
N LYS A 114 5.44 2.39 6.52
CA LYS A 114 4.38 3.23 5.97
C LYS A 114 3.60 2.46 4.91
N VAL A 115 2.29 2.37 5.10
CA VAL A 115 1.33 1.96 4.07
C VAL A 115 0.43 3.15 3.79
N SER A 116 0.32 3.55 2.54
CA SER A 116 -0.39 4.77 2.14
C SER A 116 -1.37 4.50 1.01
N LEU A 117 -2.37 5.36 0.88
CA LEU A 117 -3.33 5.35 -0.22
C LEU A 117 -2.93 6.41 -1.26
N SER A 118 -3.22 6.14 -2.53
CA SER A 118 -3.29 7.20 -3.54
C SER A 118 -4.43 8.18 -3.23
N GLU A 119 -4.35 9.35 -3.83
CA GLU A 119 -5.41 10.35 -3.73
C GLU A 119 -6.77 9.81 -4.17
N GLN A 120 -6.81 9.10 -5.30
CA GLN A 120 -8.04 8.55 -5.85
C GLN A 120 -8.65 7.45 -4.97
N LEU A 121 -7.83 6.54 -4.43
CA LEU A 121 -8.30 5.53 -3.48
C LEU A 121 -8.75 6.14 -2.15
N TYR A 122 -8.04 7.14 -1.64
CA TYR A 122 -8.41 7.86 -0.42
C TYR A 122 -9.79 8.52 -0.56
N SER A 123 -9.96 9.32 -1.62
CA SER A 123 -11.21 10.05 -1.87
C SER A 123 -12.38 9.10 -2.11
N PHE A 124 -12.19 8.03 -2.89
CA PHE A 124 -13.20 6.99 -3.06
C PHE A 124 -13.63 6.33 -1.73
N THR A 125 -12.66 6.02 -0.87
CA THR A 125 -12.94 5.42 0.44
C THR A 125 -13.69 6.39 1.34
N TYR A 126 -13.28 7.66 1.35
CA TYR A 126 -13.90 8.70 2.16
C TYR A 126 -15.33 9.01 1.71
N ASP A 127 -15.56 9.14 0.40
CA ASP A 127 -16.89 9.36 -0.16
C ASP A 127 -17.84 8.19 0.16
N LEU A 128 -17.35 6.95 0.06
CA LEU A 128 -18.14 5.77 0.38
C LEU A 128 -18.46 5.71 1.88
N TRP A 129 -17.52 6.11 2.74
CA TRP A 129 -17.72 6.19 4.18
C TRP A 129 -18.80 7.23 4.53
N LEU A 130 -18.74 8.43 3.96
CA LEU A 130 -19.75 9.47 4.17
C LEU A 130 -21.15 9.01 3.74
N ARG A 131 -21.27 8.33 2.60
CA ARG A 131 -22.56 7.81 2.10
C ARG A 131 -23.17 6.71 2.98
N MET A 132 -22.34 5.95 3.68
CA MET A 132 -22.81 4.82 4.51
C MET A 132 -22.97 5.19 5.98
N THR A 133 -22.41 6.31 6.41
CA THR A 133 -22.51 6.76 7.81
C THR A 133 -23.90 7.32 8.06
N PRO A 134 -24.63 6.85 9.09
CA PRO A 134 -25.97 7.35 9.40
C PRO A 134 -25.94 8.86 9.67
N ILE A 135 -26.91 9.58 9.11
CA ILE A 135 -27.12 10.99 9.42
C ILE A 135 -28.03 11.05 10.65
N GLY A 136 -27.57 11.70 11.71
CA GLY A 136 -28.41 11.99 12.87
C GLY A 136 -29.28 13.21 12.60
N GLU A 137 -30.57 13.13 12.92
CA GLU A 137 -31.44 14.30 12.99
C GLU A 137 -31.41 14.86 14.42
N LEU A 138 -31.24 16.17 14.56
CA LEU A 138 -31.41 16.86 15.84
C LEU A 138 -32.86 17.38 15.87
N THR A 139 -33.72 16.70 16.62
CA THR A 139 -35.08 17.15 16.95
C THR A 139 -35.09 17.89 18.28
#